data_AF-A0A7Y7TIN2-F1
#
_entry.id   AF-A0A7Y7TIN2-F1
#
_cell.length_a   1.000
_cell.length_b   1.000
_cell.length_c   1.000
_cell.angle_alpha   90.00
_cell.angle_beta   90.00
_cell.angle_gamma   90.00
#
_symmetry.space_group_name_H-M   'P 1'
#
loop_
_entity.id
_entity.type
_entity.pdbx_description
1 polymer ?
#
loop_
_entity_poly.entity_id
_entity_poly.type
_entity_poly.pdbx_seq_one_letter_code
_entity_poly.pdbx_strand_id
1 'polypeptide(L)'
;MNTNRMRLDAILRLFDISISDAAKVAGVSRSLVSKLASGDPRVDGSVVFMRLEKYLGDLISKRRRSFFVLDAVSGEAVRSALDTVGLKVGSIHEG
;
A
#
# COMPACT_ATOMS: atom_id res chain seq x y z
N MET A 1 -1.79 9.78 -15.31
CA MET A 1 -1.09 9.30 -14.10
C MET A 1 -0.96 7.79 -14.19
N ASN A 2 0.20 7.22 -13.86
CA ASN A 2 0.44 5.77 -13.93
C ASN A 2 -0.25 5.07 -12.73
N THR A 3 -1.26 4.24 -12.99
CA THR A 3 -2.07 3.54 -11.97
C THR A 3 -1.22 2.76 -10.96
N ASN A 4 -0.09 2.17 -11.39
CA ASN A 4 0.78 1.39 -10.52
C ASN A 4 1.52 2.25 -9.48
N ARG A 5 1.87 3.48 -9.84
CA ARG A 5 2.47 4.44 -8.90
C ARG A 5 1.49 4.80 -7.80
N MET A 6 0.24 5.11 -8.17
CA MET A 6 -0.80 5.48 -7.20
C MET A 6 -1.06 4.33 -6.21
N ARG A 7 -1.10 3.08 -6.71
CA ARG A 7 -1.22 1.89 -5.88
C ARG A 7 -0.04 1.73 -4.93
N LEU A 8 1.20 1.87 -5.42
CA LEU A 8 2.38 1.76 -4.59
C LEU A 8 2.40 2.83 -3.49
N ASP A 9 2.14 4.10 -3.82
CA ASP A 9 2.07 5.18 -2.84
C ASP A 9 0.98 4.94 -1.79
N ALA A 10 -0.20 4.47 -2.21
CA ALA A 10 -1.28 4.12 -1.30
C ALA A 10 -0.88 2.99 -0.33
N ILE A 11 -0.24 1.91 -0.82
CA ILE A 11 0.22 0.80 0.02
C ILE A 11 1.26 1.29 1.03
N LEU A 12 2.25 2.07 0.59
CA LEU A 12 3.29 2.58 1.49
C LEU A 12 2.71 3.44 2.61
N ARG A 13 1.74 4.32 2.29
CA ARG A 13 1.09 5.20 3.27
C ARG A 13 0.14 4.47 4.21
N LEU A 14 -0.74 3.60 3.68
CA LEU A 14 -1.76 2.90 4.47
C LEU A 14 -1.16 1.96 5.51
N PHE A 15 0.00 1.38 5.22
CA PHE A 15 0.65 0.42 6.09
C PHE A 15 1.88 0.98 6.79
N ASP A 16 2.12 2.29 6.69
CA ASP A 16 3.28 2.98 7.26
C ASP A 16 4.59 2.23 6.95
N ILE A 17 4.81 1.96 5.65
CA ILE A 17 5.97 1.24 5.15
C ILE A 17 6.95 2.24 4.57
N SER A 18 8.16 2.29 5.14
CA SER A 18 9.20 3.16 4.61
C SER A 18 9.71 2.67 3.25
N ILE A 19 10.20 3.58 2.41
CA ILE A 19 10.85 3.24 1.13
C ILE A 19 12.03 2.27 1.35
N SER A 20 12.75 2.41 2.48
CA SER A 20 13.84 1.53 2.85
C SER A 20 13.38 0.10 3.11
N ASP A 21 12.27 -0.07 3.83
CA ASP A 21 11.73 -1.39 4.14
C ASP A 21 11.14 -2.05 2.90
N ALA A 22 10.42 -1.29 2.08
CA ALA A 22 9.90 -1.78 0.80
C ALA A 22 11.03 -2.25 -0.12
N ALA A 23 12.12 -1.49 -0.20
CA ALA A 23 13.30 -1.85 -0.98
C ALA A 23 13.96 -3.14 -0.46
N LYS A 24 14.14 -3.24 0.87
CA LYS A 24 14.73 -4.40 1.53
C LYS A 24 13.90 -5.67 1.29
N VAL A 25 12.60 -5.57 1.46
CA VAL A 25 11.66 -6.70 1.37
C VAL A 25 11.48 -7.18 -0.07
N ALA A 26 11.47 -6.27 -1.05
CA ALA A 26 11.39 -6.64 -2.46
C ALA A 26 12.74 -6.97 -3.12
N GLY A 27 13.86 -6.82 -2.38
CA GLY A 27 15.21 -7.10 -2.89
C GLY A 27 15.62 -6.16 -4.03
N VAL A 28 15.27 -4.88 -3.92
CA VAL A 28 15.55 -3.83 -4.93
C VAL A 28 16.23 -2.63 -4.29
N SER A 29 16.82 -1.75 -5.09
CA SER A 29 17.51 -0.57 -4.55
C SER A 29 16.51 0.49 -4.04
N ARG A 30 16.85 1.15 -2.93
CA ARG A 30 16.05 2.25 -2.37
C ARG A 30 15.81 3.38 -3.38
N SER A 31 16.84 3.72 -4.16
CA SER A 31 16.75 4.73 -5.22
C SER A 31 15.72 4.36 -6.29
N LEU A 32 15.65 3.08 -6.67
CA LEU A 32 14.66 2.60 -7.64
C LEU A 32 13.23 2.73 -7.10
N VAL A 33 12.98 2.31 -5.86
CA VAL A 33 11.65 2.45 -5.22
C VAL A 33 11.26 3.93 -5.10
N SER A 34 12.21 4.80 -4.71
CA SER A 34 11.97 6.24 -4.65
C SER A 34 11.61 6.84 -6.01
N LYS A 35 12.33 6.45 -7.08
CA LYS A 35 12.05 6.92 -8.44
C LYS A 35 10.68 6.47 -8.93
N LEU A 36 10.31 5.21 -8.66
CA LEU A 36 8.99 4.67 -8.98
C LEU A 36 7.87 5.38 -8.22
N ALA A 37 8.04 5.63 -6.92
CA ALA A 37 7.07 6.38 -6.11
C ALA A 37 6.94 7.85 -6.58
N SER A 38 8.05 8.47 -6.98
CA SER A 38 8.06 9.83 -7.55
C SER A 38 7.50 9.90 -8.98
N GLY A 39 7.39 8.76 -9.67
CA GLY A 39 6.90 8.68 -11.04
C GLY A 39 7.91 9.12 -12.10
N ASP A 40 9.20 8.84 -11.90
CA ASP A 40 10.25 9.11 -12.88
C ASP A 40 9.93 8.40 -14.22
N PRO A 41 9.73 9.14 -15.32
CA PRO A 41 9.35 8.55 -16.61
C PRO A 41 10.46 7.72 -17.26
N ARG A 42 11.70 7.79 -16.76
CA ARG A 42 12.86 7.06 -17.28
C ARG A 42 12.96 5.63 -16.73
N VAL A 43 12.07 5.26 -15.80
CA VAL A 43 12.08 3.95 -15.15
C VAL A 43 10.82 3.18 -15.56
N ASP A 44 10.98 2.18 -16.42
CA ASP A 44 9.95 1.17 -16.61
C ASP A 44 9.90 0.26 -15.37
N GLY A 45 8.93 0.53 -14.52
CA GLY A 45 8.75 -0.17 -13.26
C GLY A 45 7.86 -1.39 -13.33
N SER A 46 7.29 -1.77 -14.47
CA SER A 46 6.21 -2.77 -14.55
C SER A 46 6.51 -4.07 -13.79
N VAL A 47 7.68 -4.68 -14.03
CA VAL A 47 8.15 -5.89 -13.33
C VAL A 47 8.46 -5.61 -11.85
N VAL A 48 9.02 -4.44 -11.55
CA VAL A 48 9.38 -4.03 -10.19
C VAL A 48 8.13 -3.78 -9.34
N PHE A 49 7.07 -3.24 -9.93
CA PHE A 49 5.77 -3.04 -9.28
C PHE A 49 5.13 -4.37 -8.92
N MET A 50 5.08 -5.35 -9.83
CA MET A 50 4.56 -6.69 -9.51
C MET A 50 5.35 -7.33 -8.36
N ARG A 51 6.67 -7.15 -8.36
CA ARG A 51 7.53 -7.66 -7.29
C ARG A 51 7.24 -6.97 -5.95
N LEU A 52 7.20 -5.63 -5.94
CA LEU A 52 6.86 -4.84 -4.76
C LEU A 52 5.49 -5.23 -4.21
N GLU A 53 4.48 -5.32 -5.07
CA GLU A 53 3.12 -5.69 -4.69
C GLU A 53 3.07 -7.07 -4.02
N LYS A 54 3.73 -8.08 -4.60
CA LYS A 54 3.80 -9.43 -4.02
C LYS A 54 4.47 -9.43 -2.64
N TYR A 55 5.67 -8.87 -2.52
CA TYR A 55 6.42 -8.94 -1.26
C TYR A 55 5.85 -8.02 -0.17
N LEU A 56 5.30 -6.87 -0.54
CA LEU A 56 4.57 -6.02 0.41
C LEU A 56 3.27 -6.69 0.86
N GLY A 57 2.55 -7.37 -0.04
CA GLY A 57 1.39 -8.19 0.31
C GLY A 57 1.72 -9.28 1.33
N ASP A 58 2.85 -9.98 1.15
CA ASP A 58 3.35 -10.97 2.10
C ASP A 58 3.74 -10.33 3.45
N LEU A 59 4.41 -9.18 3.42
CA LEU A 59 4.81 -8.44 4.62
C LEU A 59 3.59 -8.00 5.41
N ILE A 60 2.59 -7.41 4.74
CA ILE A 60 1.34 -6.96 5.34
C ILE A 60 0.61 -8.16 5.96
N SER A 61 0.49 -9.27 5.21
CA SER A 61 -0.16 -10.49 5.69
C SER A 61 0.50 -11.08 6.93
N LYS A 62 1.84 -11.01 7.02
CA LYS A 62 2.62 -11.43 8.20
C LYS A 62 2.50 -10.45 9.35
N ARG A 63 2.54 -9.13 9.09
CA ARG A 63 2.36 -8.07 10.11
C ARG A 63 0.96 -8.16 10.75
N ARG A 64 -0.05 -8.54 9.97
CA ARG A 64 -1.42 -8.79 10.43
C ARG A 64 -1.56 -9.94 11.42
N ARG A 65 -0.63 -10.89 11.50
CA ARG A 65 -0.74 -12.06 12.39
C ARG A 65 -0.23 -11.86 13.81
N SER A 66 0.53 -10.80 14.10
CA SER A 66 1.21 -10.68 15.41
C SER A 66 1.02 -9.36 16.15
N PHE A 67 0.36 -8.34 15.56
CA PHE A 67 0.31 -7.01 16.18
C PHE A 67 -1.01 -6.24 16.07
N PHE A 68 -2.16 -6.89 15.85
CA PHE A 68 -3.42 -6.18 16.03
C PHE A 68 -3.92 -6.29 17.46
N VAL A 69 -3.60 -5.26 18.25
CA VAL A 69 -4.66 -4.64 19.04
C VAL A 69 -5.37 -3.72 18.05
N LEU A 70 -6.50 -4.17 17.51
CA LEU A 70 -7.40 -3.30 16.78
C LEU A 70 -8.13 -2.48 17.84
N ASP A 71 -7.73 -1.24 18.05
CA ASP A 71 -8.59 -0.30 18.77
C ASP A 71 -9.89 -0.17 17.97
N ALA A 72 -11.02 -0.31 18.66
CA ALA A 72 -12.34 -0.15 18.06
C ALA A 72 -12.49 1.31 17.59
N VAL A 73 -12.26 1.53 16.30
CA VAL A 73 -12.50 2.83 15.66
C VAL A 73 -13.99 2.98 15.36
N SER A 74 -14.55 4.17 15.56
CA SER A 74 -15.96 4.42 15.23
C SER A 74 -16.19 4.27 13.72
N GLY A 75 -17.34 3.71 13.35
CA GLY A 75 -17.71 3.54 11.93
C GLY A 75 -17.72 4.84 11.12
N GLU A 76 -17.86 5.97 11.81
CA GLU A 76 -17.85 7.32 11.22
C GLU A 76 -16.45 7.76 10.79
N ALA A 77 -15.40 7.41 11.56
CA ALA A 77 -14.01 7.66 11.20
C ALA A 77 -13.60 6.83 9.97
N VAL A 78 -14.07 5.58 9.90
CA VAL A 78 -13.85 4.70 8.74
C VAL A 78 -14.51 5.28 7.48
N ARG A 79 -15.76 5.76 7.61
CA ARG A 79 -16.49 6.36 6.50
C ARG A 79 -15.81 7.63 5.96
N SER A 80 -15.36 8.51 6.86
CA SER A 80 -14.62 9.73 6.49
C SER A 80 -13.29 9.44 5.79
N ALA A 81 -12.55 8.43 6.26
CA ALA A 81 -11.31 8.00 5.61
C ALA A 81 -11.56 7.44 4.20
N LEU A 82 -12.65 6.69 4.02
CA LEU A 82 -13.04 6.10 2.74
C LEU A 82 -13.50 7.15 1.72
N ASP A 83 -14.22 8.18 2.17
CA ASP A 83 -14.59 9.33 1.33
C ASP A 83 -13.34 10.09 0.86
N THR A 84 -12.31 10.20 1.71
CA THR A 84 -11.03 10.84 1.36
C THR A 84 -10.27 10.10 0.25
N VAL A 85 -10.41 8.77 0.18
CA VAL A 85 -9.76 7.93 -0.85
C VAL A 85 -10.70 7.56 -2.01
N GLY A 86 -11.92 8.10 -2.04
CA GLY A 86 -12.90 7.88 -3.11
C GLY A 86 -13.43 6.45 -3.19
N LEU A 87 -13.36 5.68 -2.10
CA LEU A 87 -13.84 4.29 -2.03
C LEU A 87 -15.23 4.26 -1.38
N LYS A 88 -16.22 3.68 -2.06
CA LYS A 88 -17.55 3.45 -1.46
C LYS A 88 -17.52 2.15 -0.64
N VAL A 89 -17.97 2.21 0.61
CA VAL A 89 -18.30 1.00 1.39
C VAL A 89 -19.45 0.31 0.67
N GLY A 90 -19.18 -0.85 0.06
CA GLY A 90 -20.23 -1.73 -0.43
C GLY A 90 -21.05 -2.21 0.75
N SER A 91 -22.37 -1.97 0.72
CA SER A 91 -23.32 -2.47 1.69
C SER A 91 -23.13 -3.97 1.88
N ILE A 92 -22.64 -4.36 3.06
CA ILE A 92 -22.61 -5.75 3.46
C ILE A 92 -24.08 -6.13 3.66
N HIS A 93 -24.65 -6.88 2.71
CA HIS A 93 -25.93 -7.55 2.92
C HIS A 93 -25.69 -8.63 3.97
N GLU A 94 -26.21 -8.42 5.17
CA GLU A 94 -26.44 -9.48 6.15
C GLU A 94 -27.48 -10.43 5.53
N GLY A 95 -27.09 -11.71 5.43
CA GLY A 95 -27.95 -12.84 5.11
C GLY A 95 -27.61 -13.96 6.06
#